data_AF-A0A4V0XM42-F1
#
_entry.id   AF-A0A4V0XM42-F1
#
_cell.length_a   1.000
_cell.length_b   1.000
_cell.length_c   1.000
_cell.angle_alpha   90.00
_cell.angle_beta   90.00
_cell.angle_gamma   90.00
#
_symmetry.space_group_name_H-M   'P 1'
#
loop_
_entity.id
_entity.type
_entity.pdbx_description
1 polymer ?
#
loop_
_entity_poly.entity_id
_entity_poly.type
_entity_poly.pdbx_seq_one_letter_code
_entity_poly.pdbx_strand_id
1 'polypeptide(L)' 'MHADVLELLDETERATAHCDGLTLCLALNYGARAEIVQACKGLAQQVKSGAIVADAINEKSISDHLYTAGLPDPAC' A
#
# COMPACT_ATOMS: atom_id res chain seq x y z
N MET A 1 11.13 -4.36 -12.75
CA MET A 1 11.74 -5.19 -11.69
C MET A 1 11.70 -6.63 -12.17
N HIS A 2 12.79 -7.41 -12.02
CA HIS A 2 12.81 -8.82 -12.44
C HIS A 2 11.92 -9.66 -11.52
N ALA A 3 11.24 -10.68 -12.05
CA ALA A 3 10.29 -11.50 -11.29
C ALA A 3 10.95 -12.15 -10.06
N ASP A 4 12.19 -12.58 -10.21
CA ASP A 4 13.00 -13.23 -9.17
C ASP A 4 13.18 -12.36 -7.92
N VAL A 5 13.17 -11.03 -8.07
CA VAL A 5 13.30 -10.08 -6.94
C VAL A 5 11.99 -9.98 -6.16
N LEU A 6 10.84 -10.09 -6.82
CA LEU A 6 9.54 -10.08 -6.15
C LEU A 6 9.34 -11.34 -5.32
N GLU A 7 9.68 -12.51 -5.87
CA GLU A 7 9.57 -13.78 -5.14
C GLU A 7 10.44 -13.79 -3.89
N LEU A 8 11.68 -13.28 -3.98
CA LEU A 8 12.59 -13.21 -2.84
C LEU A 8 12.05 -12.29 -1.73
N LEU A 9 11.40 -11.18 -2.10
CA LEU A 9 10.78 -10.26 -1.14
C LEU A 9 9.59 -10.92 -0.44
N ASP A 10 8.73 -11.60 -1.20
CA ASP A 10 7.57 -12.34 -0.69
C ASP A 10 7.99 -13.44 0.31
N GLU A 11 9.05 -14.19 -0.01
CA GLU A 11 9.62 -15.19 0.88
C GLU A 11 10.18 -14.56 2.17
N THR A 12 10.88 -13.42 2.04
CA THR A 12 11.46 -12.70 3.17
C THR A 12 10.38 -12.14 4.10
N GLU A 13 9.30 -11.57 3.54
CA GLU A 13 8.15 -11.09 4.31
C GLU A 13 7.53 -12.22 5.11
N ARG A 14 7.26 -13.37 4.48
CA ARG A 14 6.69 -14.54 5.16
C ARG A 14 7.62 -15.08 6.25
N ALA A 15 8.92 -15.14 5.96
CA ALA A 15 9.92 -15.62 6.90
C ALA A 15 10.03 -14.71 8.14
N THR A 16 9.78 -13.40 7.99
CA THR A 16 9.93 -12.42 9.07
C THR A 16 8.60 -11.94 9.67
N ALA A 17 7.46 -12.44 9.20
CA ALA A 17 6.12 -12.04 9.67
C ALA A 17 5.86 -12.26 11.16
N HIS A 18 6.64 -13.14 11.81
CA HIS A 18 6.54 -13.43 13.24
C HIS A 18 7.45 -12.54 14.10
N CYS A 19 8.29 -11.70 13.48
CA CYS A 19 9.17 -10.78 14.19
C CYS A 19 8.40 -9.51 14.57
N ASP A 20 8.41 -9.20 15.87
CA ASP A 20 7.65 -8.14 16.53
C ASP A 20 8.54 -6.99 17.03
N GLY A 21 9.85 -7.04 16.74
CA GLY A 21 10.83 -6.03 17.14
C GLY A 21 11.01 -4.90 16.12
N LEU A 22 11.53 -5.22 14.93
CA LEU A 22 11.90 -4.23 13.90
C LEU A 22 11.12 -4.49 12.62
N THR A 23 10.37 -3.50 12.15
CA THR A 23 9.74 -3.50 10.81
C THR A 23 10.62 -2.74 9.84
N LEU A 24 11.24 -3.43 8.88
CA LEU A 24 12.01 -2.82 7.81
C LEU A 24 11.10 -2.56 6.59
N CYS A 25 10.75 -1.30 6.35
CA CYS A 25 9.98 -0.90 5.18
C CYS A 25 10.91 -0.54 4.00
N LEU A 26 10.96 -1.39 2.98
CA LEU A 26 11.83 -1.21 1.82
C LEU A 26 11.07 -0.64 0.61
N ALA A 27 11.27 0.66 0.33
CA ALA A 27 10.59 1.37 -0.75
C ALA A 27 11.31 1.18 -2.12
N LEU A 28 11.22 -0.01 -2.71
CA LEU A 28 11.85 -0.33 -4.00
C LEU A 28 10.99 0.14 -5.17
N ASN A 29 11.57 0.90 -6.11
CA ASN A 29 10.83 1.53 -7.23
C ASN A 29 9.61 2.34 -6.77
N TYR A 30 9.66 2.88 -5.55
CA TYR A 30 8.56 3.63 -4.95
C TYR A 30 8.41 4.97 -5.66
N GLY A 31 7.52 4.99 -6.65
CA GLY A 31 7.00 6.22 -7.20
C GLY A 31 5.75 6.59 -6.43
N ALA A 32 5.82 7.56 -5.52
CA ALA A 32 4.64 8.10 -4.82
C ALA A 32 3.50 8.44 -5.81
N ARG A 33 3.84 8.88 -7.04
CA ARG A 33 2.86 9.10 -8.11
C ARG A 33 2.18 7.83 -8.60
N ALA A 34 2.92 6.73 -8.75
CA ALA A 34 2.36 5.45 -9.22
C ALA A 34 1.44 4.82 -8.16
N GLU A 35 1.81 4.95 -6.89
CA GLU A 35 0.99 4.53 -5.76
C GLU A 35 -0.32 5.33 -5.69
N ILE A 36 -0.25 6.66 -5.76
CA ILE A 36 -1.45 7.52 -5.81
C ILE A 36 -2.36 7.13 -6.97
N VAL A 37 -1.80 6.84 -8.15
CA VAL A 37 -2.60 6.40 -9.31
C VAL A 37 -3.31 5.08 -9.03
N GLN A 38 -2.68 4.12 -8.35
CA GLN A 38 -3.32 2.86 -7.97
C GLN A 38 -4.41 3.07 -6.92
N ALA A 39 -4.14 3.87 -5.89
CA ALA A 39 -5.13 4.21 -4.86
C ALA A 39 -6.38 4.85 -5.48
N CYS A 40 -6.20 5.85 -6.35
CA CYS A 40 -7.30 6.50 -7.08
C CYS A 40 -8.09 5.52 -7.95
N LYS A 41 -7.42 4.57 -8.63
CA LYS A 41 -8.11 3.53 -9.43
C LYS A 41 -8.93 2.59 -8.55
N GLY A 42 -8.41 2.20 -7.38
CA GLY A 42 -9.14 1.37 -6.42
C GLY A 42 -10.41 2.05 -5.92
N LEU A 43 -10.29 3.32 -5.51
CA LEU A 43 -11.43 4.14 -5.08
C LEU A 43 -12.45 4.36 -6.21
N ALA A 44 -12.00 4.64 -7.43
CA ALA A 44 -12.89 4.79 -8.59
C ALA A 44 -13.69 3.51 -8.88
N GLN A 45 -13.08 2.34 -8.70
CA GLN A 45 -13.76 1.05 -8.85
C GLN A 45 -14.83 0.84 -7.79
N GLN A 46 -14.57 1.25 -6.54
CA GLN A 46 -15.56 1.18 -5.45
C GLN A 46 -16.72 2.15 -5.64
N VAL A 47 -16.44 3.35 -6.17
CA VAL A 47 -17.51 4.29 -6.57
C VAL A 47 -18.34 3.67 -7.70
N LYS A 48 -17.69 3.10 -8.72
CA LYS A 48 -18.36 2.48 -9.86
C LYS A 48 -19.23 1.27 -9.45
N SER A 49 -18.81 0.50 -8.45
CA SER A 49 -19.60 -0.63 -7.94
C SER A 49 -20.73 -0.20 -7.00
N GLY A 50 -20.79 1.07 -6.60
CA GLY A 50 -21.73 1.60 -5.62
C GLY A 50 -21.39 1.23 -4.17
N ALA A 51 -20.18 0.72 -3.90
CA ALA A 51 -19.73 0.41 -2.55
C ALA A 51 -19.51 1.68 -1.71
N ILE A 52 -19.06 2.77 -2.35
CA ILE A 52 -18.94 4.10 -1.75
C ILE A 52 -19.48 5.17 -2.71
N VAL A 53 -19.78 6.35 -2.18
CA VAL A 53 -20.05 7.55 -3.00
C VAL A 53 -18.78 8.37 -3.13
N ALA A 54 -18.62 9.08 -4.25
CA ALA A 54 -17.42 9.89 -4.50
C ALA A 54 -17.17 10.94 -3.40
N ASP A 55 -18.23 11.54 -2.86
CA ASP A 55 -18.15 12.53 -1.78
C ASP A 55 -17.69 11.93 -0.44
N ALA A 56 -17.70 10.61 -0.29
CA ALA A 56 -17.18 9.94 0.90
C ALA A 56 -15.66 9.76 0.85
N ILE A 57 -15.01 10.02 -0.29
CA ILE A 57 -13.55 9.93 -0.44
C ILE A 57 -12.91 11.09 0.32
N ASN A 58 -12.07 10.77 1.29
CA ASN A 58 -11.31 11.73 2.08
C ASN A 58 -9.85 11.28 2.24
N GLU A 59 -9.05 12.04 2.99
CA GLU A 59 -7.64 11.74 3.24
C GLU A 59 -7.46 10.33 3.81
N LYS A 60 -8.32 9.90 4.74
CA LYS A 60 -8.28 8.53 5.29
C LYS A 60 -8.54 7.48 4.22
N SER A 61 -9.53 7.69 3.35
CA SER A 61 -9.81 6.78 2.24
C SER A 61 -8.60 6.62 1.32
N ILE A 62 -7.86 7.71 1.06
CA ILE A 62 -6.65 7.68 0.24
C ILE A 62 -5.52 6.96 0.98
N SER A 63 -5.26 7.32 2.24
CA SER A 63 -4.22 6.68 3.07
C SER A 63 -4.43 5.17 3.21
N ASP A 64 -5.66 4.72 3.41
CA ASP A 64 -6.01 3.29 3.52
C ASP A 64 -5.79 2.51 2.20
N HIS A 65 -5.60 3.21 1.07
CA HIS A 65 -5.33 2.62 -0.25
C HIS A 65 -3.87 2.78 -0.72
N LEU A 66 -3.01 3.41 0.09
CA LEU A 66 -1.57 3.45 -0.17
C LEU A 66 -0.92 2.11 0.23
N TYR A 67 0.24 1.78 -0.35
CA TYR A 67 1.03 0.61 0.06
C TYR A 67 1.54 0.72 1.49
N THR A 68 1.64 1.95 2.02
CA THR A 68 1.97 2.22 3.42
C THR A 68 0.78 2.10 4.38
N ALA A 69 -0.41 1.72 3.90
CA ALA A 69 -1.58 1.54 4.75
C ALA A 69 -1.28 0.52 5.87
N GLY A 70 -1.34 0.99 7.13
CA GLY A 70 -1.05 0.18 8.31
C GLY A 70 0.37 0.28 8.85
N LEU A 71 1.29 0.97 8.16
CA LEU A 71 2.57 1.35 8.73
C LEU A 71 2.40 2.62 9.60
N PRO A 72 3.05 2.69 10.77
CA PRO A 72 3.11 3.94 11.52
C PRO A 72 3.76 5.01 10.65
N ASP A 73 3.22 6.24 10.71
CA ASP A 73 3.75 7.37 9.96
C ASP A 73 5.25 7.52 10.31
N PRO A 74 6.18 7.53 9.34
CA PRO A 74 7.62 7.59 9.59
C PRO A 74 8.08 8.85 10.35
N ALA A 75 7.19 9.82 10.55
CA ALA A 75 7.44 11.04 11.32
C ALA A 75 7.12 10.93 12.83
N CYS A 76 6.75 9.76 13.36
CA CYS A 76 6.45 9.55 14.78
C CYS A 76 7.67 9.16 15.62
#